data_AF-A0A4R4WMD8-F1
#
_entry.id   AF-A0A4R4WMD8-F1
#
_cell.length_a   1.000
_cell.length_b   1.000
_cell.length_c   1.000
_cell.angle_alpha   90.00
_cell.angle_beta   90.00
_cell.angle_gamma   90.00
#
_symmetry.space_group_name_H-M   'P 1'
#
loop_
_entity.id
_entity.type
_entity.pdbx_description
1 polymer ?
#
loop_
_entity_poly.entity_id
_entity_poly.type
_entity_poly.pdbx_seq_one_letter_code
_entity_poly.pdbx_strand_id
1 'polypeptide(L)'
;MFVRLRRLAALLAVLAFIPALPARAATPELPDRIAAAWRNDRVYVDDRLRPIPELDRVRAEAAAADFAVYVALLPRTPYTREKVSDLVTLLHARVGEPGLYVVATVSDSYWSATEELYRPAGLKGRSLTRVQLDDEQHRDIVNDRPAPMIVRSIQQAATAYDGRPLPPIPAGDLEPERAPPGRSATDLEDLSAFTGLGAGALAGFALTLWLVLRRRSGSGRSKPKAGDGEPMTVGRMQVRADEWIERAQRSLDRLDKRRGKSVKVMDQREDAYRRLDAARTLRDGDPDDLLSVTGAFVLARQAERGASGAKISPPCFFDPTHRSGTMPVTWADDVEVPACQACARLVGKGTTPNGLQVWRRSGLLGREHVPYWTLDPEDNVMVATGFGALSDDLPDRVARLQDGAR
;
A
#
# COMPACT_ATOMS: atom_id res chain seq x y z
N MET A 1 20.48 -63.00 36.61
CA MET A 1 20.30 -61.53 36.47
C MET A 1 21.39 -60.86 35.62
N PHE A 2 22.65 -61.32 35.64
CA PHE A 2 23.78 -60.72 34.89
C PHE A 2 23.77 -60.89 33.35
N VAL A 3 23.06 -61.89 32.80
CA VAL A 3 23.04 -62.15 31.33
C VAL A 3 22.17 -61.13 30.57
N ARG A 4 21.14 -60.55 31.22
CA ARG A 4 20.26 -59.55 30.60
C ARG A 4 20.93 -58.17 30.51
N LEU A 5 21.81 -57.81 31.45
CA LEU A 5 22.58 -56.54 31.39
C LEU A 5 23.61 -56.55 30.25
N ARG A 6 24.28 -57.68 29.98
CA ARG A 6 25.26 -57.78 28.88
C ARG A 6 24.64 -57.64 27.49
N ARG A 7 23.42 -58.14 27.28
CA ARG A 7 22.70 -57.97 25.99
C ARG A 7 22.23 -56.53 25.77
N LEU A 8 21.91 -55.80 26.83
CA LEU A 8 21.51 -54.40 26.77
C LEU A 8 22.70 -53.47 26.47
N ALA A 9 23.87 -53.75 27.06
CA ALA A 9 25.10 -53.01 26.76
C ALA A 9 25.57 -53.20 25.31
N ALA A 10 25.43 -54.41 24.75
CA ALA A 10 25.77 -54.68 23.35
C ALA A 10 24.83 -53.94 22.36
N LEU A 11 23.54 -53.83 22.68
CA LEU A 11 22.57 -53.09 21.86
C LEU A 11 22.82 -51.56 21.87
N LEU A 12 23.21 -51.01 23.02
CA LEU A 12 23.59 -49.59 23.14
C LEU A 12 24.89 -49.26 22.38
N ALA A 13 25.86 -50.17 22.37
CA ALA A 13 27.11 -49.99 21.61
C ALA A 13 26.89 -49.99 20.09
N VAL A 14 25.91 -50.76 19.58
CA VAL A 14 25.56 -50.77 18.15
C VAL A 14 24.78 -49.50 17.74
N LEU A 15 23.95 -48.94 18.63
CA LEU A 15 23.25 -47.67 18.40
C LEU A 15 24.18 -46.45 18.38
N ALA A 16 25.30 -46.48 19.09
CA ALA A 16 26.31 -45.41 19.09
C ALA A 16 27.13 -45.35 17.78
N PHE A 17 27.09 -46.39 16.95
CA PHE A 17 27.79 -46.46 15.65
C PHE A 17 26.85 -46.31 14.45
N ILE A 18 25.59 -45.91 14.64
CA ILE A 18 24.75 -45.48 13.52
C ILE A 18 25.34 -44.14 13.05
N PRO A 19 25.97 -44.06 11.86
CA PRO A 19 26.45 -42.78 11.36
C PRO A 19 25.25 -41.85 11.30
N ALA A 20 25.33 -40.73 12.02
CA ALA A 20 24.37 -39.65 11.86
C ALA A 20 24.47 -39.21 10.40
N LEU A 21 23.60 -39.75 9.55
CA LEU A 21 23.49 -39.33 8.17
C LEU A 21 23.28 -37.82 8.24
N PRO A 22 24.13 -37.00 7.59
CA PRO A 22 23.95 -35.56 7.62
C PRO A 22 22.52 -35.31 7.19
N ALA A 23 21.73 -34.71 8.08
CA ALA A 23 20.37 -34.31 7.77
C ALA A 23 20.48 -33.47 6.50
N ARG A 24 20.07 -34.03 5.36
CA ARG A 24 20.04 -33.28 4.10
C ARG A 24 19.02 -32.18 4.33
N ALA A 25 19.52 -30.99 4.65
CA ALA A 25 18.70 -29.80 4.74
C ALA A 25 17.89 -29.74 3.43
N ALA A 26 16.57 -29.68 3.57
CA ALA A 26 15.71 -29.54 2.40
C ALA A 26 16.22 -28.38 1.56
N THR A 27 16.37 -28.59 0.26
CA THR A 27 16.83 -27.54 -0.65
C THR A 27 15.89 -26.35 -0.48
N PRO A 28 16.39 -25.16 -0.11
CA PRO A 28 15.53 -24.00 0.10
C PRO A 28 14.71 -23.71 -1.15
N GLU A 29 13.47 -23.26 -0.94
CA GLU A 29 12.59 -22.90 -2.05
C GLU A 29 13.19 -21.76 -2.88
N LEU A 30 12.81 -21.67 -4.16
CA LEU A 30 13.37 -20.66 -5.07
C LEU A 30 13.28 -19.22 -4.51
N PRO A 31 12.15 -18.75 -3.95
CA PRO A 31 12.09 -17.41 -3.37
C PRO A 31 13.05 -17.19 -2.19
N ASP A 32 13.23 -18.21 -1.35
CA ASP A 32 14.15 -18.14 -0.20
C ASP A 32 15.61 -18.05 -0.66
N ARG A 33 15.97 -18.78 -1.73
CA ARG A 33 17.31 -18.72 -2.32
C ARG A 33 17.61 -17.35 -2.91
N ILE A 34 16.68 -16.78 -3.67
CA ILE A 34 16.85 -15.44 -4.26
C ILE A 34 16.95 -14.39 -3.15
N ALA A 35 16.04 -14.40 -2.19
CA ALA A 35 16.06 -13.45 -1.07
C ALA A 35 17.33 -13.57 -0.22
N ALA A 36 17.85 -14.79 -0.02
CA ALA A 36 19.13 -15.00 0.66
C ALA A 36 20.31 -14.46 -0.15
N ALA A 37 20.31 -14.64 -1.49
CA ALA A 37 21.35 -14.12 -2.36
C ALA A 37 21.36 -12.58 -2.40
N TRP A 38 20.18 -11.95 -2.41
CA TRP A 38 20.02 -10.49 -2.38
C TRP A 38 20.55 -9.80 -1.13
N ARG A 39 20.83 -10.54 -0.05
CA ARG A 39 21.54 -9.99 1.11
C ARG A 39 23.01 -9.66 0.80
N ASN A 40 23.60 -10.30 -0.21
CA ASN A 40 25.00 -10.12 -0.60
C ASN A 40 25.13 -9.35 -1.92
N ASP A 41 24.32 -9.71 -2.92
CA ASP A 41 24.26 -9.04 -4.23
C ASP A 41 22.78 -8.92 -4.62
N ARG A 42 22.27 -7.69 -4.74
CA ARG A 42 20.88 -7.41 -5.10
C ARG A 42 20.53 -7.79 -6.55
N VAL A 43 21.50 -8.28 -7.32
CA VAL A 43 21.29 -8.86 -8.65
C VAL A 43 21.55 -10.38 -8.60
N TYR A 44 20.47 -11.16 -8.62
CA TYR A 44 20.51 -12.61 -8.67
C TYR A 44 20.43 -13.11 -10.12
N VAL A 45 21.33 -14.03 -10.48
CA VAL A 45 21.31 -14.72 -11.78
C VAL A 45 21.39 -16.21 -11.54
N ASP A 46 20.36 -16.94 -11.97
CA ASP A 46 20.36 -18.41 -11.95
C ASP A 46 21.53 -18.95 -12.78
N ASP A 47 22.27 -19.92 -12.23
CA ASP A 47 23.50 -20.44 -12.83
C ASP A 47 23.30 -20.96 -14.25
N ARG A 48 22.09 -21.42 -14.60
CA ARG A 48 21.76 -21.93 -15.94
C ARG A 48 21.73 -20.86 -17.02
N LEU A 49 21.64 -19.59 -16.64
CA LEU A 49 21.66 -18.46 -17.58
C LEU A 49 23.05 -17.87 -17.76
N ARG A 50 24.06 -18.31 -16.99
CA ARG A 50 25.40 -17.73 -17.07
C ARG A 50 26.13 -18.24 -18.32
N PRO A 51 26.86 -17.36 -19.03
CA PRO A 51 27.02 -15.92 -18.81
C PRO A 51 25.83 -15.08 -19.35
N ILE A 52 25.50 -13.98 -18.65
CA ILE A 52 24.54 -12.98 -19.14
C ILE A 52 25.31 -11.74 -19.61
N PRO A 53 25.22 -11.37 -20.91
CA PRO A 53 25.78 -10.12 -21.42
C PRO A 53 25.22 -8.90 -20.66
N GLU A 54 26.04 -7.87 -20.48
CA GLU A 54 25.62 -6.56 -19.93
C GLU A 54 25.11 -6.58 -18.49
N LEU A 55 25.34 -7.64 -17.73
CA LEU A 55 24.96 -7.70 -16.31
C LEU A 55 25.56 -6.56 -15.48
N ASP A 56 26.79 -6.15 -15.81
CA ASP A 56 27.46 -5.04 -15.12
C ASP A 56 26.78 -3.70 -15.36
N ARG A 57 26.12 -3.53 -16.51
CA ARG A 57 25.33 -2.34 -16.81
C ARG A 57 24.07 -2.29 -15.95
N VAL A 58 23.36 -3.42 -15.79
CA VAL A 58 22.21 -3.52 -14.89
C VAL A 58 22.62 -3.20 -13.45
N ARG A 59 23.76 -3.72 -12.99
CA ARG A 59 24.31 -3.40 -11.66
C ARG A 59 24.66 -1.92 -11.50
N ALA A 60 25.27 -1.32 -12.51
CA ALA A 60 25.63 0.09 -12.49
C ALA A 60 24.38 0.99 -12.39
N GLU A 61 23.35 0.72 -13.18
CA GLU A 61 22.09 1.47 -13.11
C GLU A 61 21.38 1.26 -11.76
N ALA A 62 21.33 0.03 -11.27
CA ALA A 62 20.76 -0.31 -9.96
C ALA A 62 21.48 0.41 -8.81
N ALA A 63 22.80 0.57 -8.90
CA ALA A 63 23.61 1.26 -7.89
C ALA A 63 23.47 2.79 -7.96
N ALA A 64 23.10 3.35 -9.11
CA ALA A 64 22.89 4.78 -9.29
C ALA A 64 21.52 5.27 -8.76
N ALA A 65 20.58 4.37 -8.52
CA ALA A 65 19.26 4.70 -7.99
C ALA A 65 19.32 5.10 -6.50
N ASP A 66 18.54 6.12 -6.11
CA ASP A 66 18.42 6.58 -4.72
C ASP A 66 17.53 5.67 -3.83
N PHE A 67 17.18 4.49 -4.33
CA PHE A 67 16.38 3.47 -3.64
C PHE A 67 16.93 2.07 -3.95
N ALA A 68 16.58 1.07 -3.14
CA ALA A 68 17.04 -0.28 -3.36
C ALA A 68 16.44 -0.88 -4.64
N VAL A 69 17.29 -1.47 -5.48
CA VAL A 69 16.87 -2.18 -6.70
C VAL A 69 17.26 -3.64 -6.58
N TYR A 70 16.26 -4.52 -6.70
CA TYR A 70 16.38 -5.96 -6.59
C TYR A 70 16.05 -6.60 -7.93
N VAL A 71 17.00 -7.30 -8.54
CA VAL A 71 16.83 -7.92 -9.86
C VAL A 71 17.06 -9.43 -9.76
N ALA A 72 16.16 -10.23 -10.31
CA ALA A 72 16.33 -11.68 -10.45
C ALA A 72 16.14 -12.12 -11.90
N LEU A 73 17.17 -12.75 -12.47
CA LEU A 73 17.17 -13.34 -13.80
C LEU A 73 17.03 -14.86 -13.67
N LEU A 74 15.91 -15.41 -14.15
CA LEU A 74 15.51 -16.80 -13.98
C LEU A 74 15.27 -17.48 -15.32
N PRO A 75 15.61 -18.75 -15.52
CA PRO A 75 15.27 -19.45 -16.74
C PRO A 75 13.77 -19.70 -16.79
N ARG A 76 13.21 -19.64 -18.00
CA ARG A 76 11.79 -19.87 -18.23
C ARG A 76 11.44 -21.36 -18.03
N THR A 77 10.91 -21.67 -16.86
CA THR A 77 10.35 -22.99 -16.50
C THR A 77 8.82 -22.92 -16.38
N PRO A 78 8.09 -24.06 -16.35
CA PRO A 78 6.66 -24.06 -16.07
C PRO A 78 6.32 -23.31 -14.78
N TYR A 79 7.10 -23.53 -13.72
CA TYR A 79 6.93 -22.83 -12.43
C TYR A 79 7.06 -21.32 -12.57
N THR A 80 8.15 -20.82 -13.17
CA THR A 80 8.36 -19.38 -13.30
C THR A 80 7.36 -18.75 -14.26
N ARG A 81 6.88 -19.47 -15.28
CA ARG A 81 5.85 -18.96 -16.20
C ARG A 81 4.51 -18.73 -15.50
N GLU A 82 4.12 -19.63 -14.62
CA GLU A 82 2.84 -19.55 -13.90
C GLU A 82 2.90 -18.60 -12.69
N LYS A 83 4.09 -18.41 -12.10
CA LYS A 83 4.27 -17.75 -10.80
C LYS A 83 5.10 -16.47 -10.82
N VAL A 84 5.52 -15.95 -11.98
CA VAL A 84 6.38 -14.76 -12.05
C VAL A 84 5.78 -13.54 -11.32
N SER A 85 4.46 -13.32 -11.47
CA SER A 85 3.77 -12.20 -10.82
C SER A 85 3.74 -12.35 -9.30
N ASP A 86 3.42 -13.55 -8.81
CA ASP A 86 3.42 -13.85 -7.37
C ASP A 86 4.83 -13.74 -6.79
N LEU A 87 5.85 -14.04 -7.59
CA LEU A 87 7.23 -14.10 -7.13
C LEU A 87 7.77 -12.73 -6.71
N VAL A 88 7.40 -11.65 -7.40
CA VAL A 88 7.79 -10.28 -7.02
C VAL A 88 7.27 -9.94 -5.62
N THR A 89 5.97 -10.18 -5.37
CA THR A 89 5.36 -9.95 -4.06
C THR A 89 5.95 -10.84 -2.97
N LEU A 90 6.19 -12.12 -3.28
CA LEU A 90 6.78 -13.09 -2.35
C LEU A 90 8.23 -12.75 -1.98
N LEU A 91 8.98 -12.16 -2.91
CA LEU A 91 10.34 -11.72 -2.69
C LEU A 91 10.37 -10.44 -1.85
N HIS A 92 9.54 -9.45 -2.18
CA HIS A 92 9.39 -8.27 -1.33
C HIS A 92 8.98 -8.63 0.10
N ALA A 93 8.06 -9.59 0.29
CA ALA A 93 7.67 -10.05 1.62
C ALA A 93 8.82 -10.71 2.41
N ARG A 94 9.81 -11.31 1.74
CA ARG A 94 10.98 -11.96 2.36
C ARG A 94 12.11 -11.00 2.67
N VAL A 95 12.32 -10.00 1.81
CA VAL A 95 13.32 -8.96 2.00
C VAL A 95 12.83 -7.93 3.03
N GLY A 96 11.56 -7.51 2.91
CA GLY A 96 10.94 -6.55 3.81
C GLY A 96 11.44 -5.10 3.63
N GLU A 97 12.19 -4.82 2.56
CA GLU A 97 12.70 -3.49 2.26
C GLU A 97 11.95 -2.84 1.10
N PRO A 98 11.65 -1.54 1.16
CA PRO A 98 11.12 -0.82 0.02
C PRO A 98 12.16 -0.70 -1.09
N GLY A 99 11.71 -0.70 -2.34
CA GLY A 99 12.57 -0.66 -3.52
C GLY A 99 11.84 -1.08 -4.79
N LEU A 100 12.56 -1.08 -5.90
CA LEU A 100 12.11 -1.71 -7.14
C LEU A 100 12.49 -3.20 -7.10
N TYR A 101 11.52 -4.05 -7.39
CA TYR A 101 11.72 -5.48 -7.54
C TYR A 101 11.42 -5.88 -8.97
N VAL A 102 12.43 -6.42 -9.68
CA VAL A 102 12.32 -6.88 -11.07
C VAL A 102 12.62 -8.37 -11.12
N VAL A 103 11.68 -9.15 -11.62
CA VAL A 103 11.88 -10.58 -11.88
C VAL A 103 11.72 -10.81 -13.37
N ALA A 104 12.81 -11.15 -14.05
CA ALA A 104 12.80 -11.48 -15.47
C ALA A 104 12.98 -12.98 -15.69
N THR A 105 12.13 -13.56 -16.53
CA THR A 105 12.28 -14.93 -17.03
C THR A 105 12.89 -14.90 -18.43
N VAL A 106 13.94 -15.69 -18.65
CA VAL A 106 14.75 -15.67 -19.88
C VAL A 106 14.80 -17.06 -20.51
N SER A 107 14.77 -17.10 -21.83
CA SER A 107 15.01 -18.26 -22.69
C SER A 107 15.71 -17.79 -23.97
N ASP A 108 16.19 -18.71 -24.79
CA ASP A 108 17.04 -18.40 -25.95
C ASP A 108 16.44 -17.38 -26.94
N SER A 109 15.11 -17.34 -27.09
CA SER A 109 14.41 -16.49 -28.06
C SER A 109 13.35 -15.59 -27.44
N TYR A 110 13.24 -15.57 -26.11
CA TYR A 110 12.17 -14.86 -25.42
C TYR A 110 12.56 -14.53 -24.00
N TRP A 111 12.19 -13.33 -23.57
CA TRP A 111 12.20 -12.97 -22.16
C TRP A 111 10.98 -12.13 -21.82
N SER A 112 10.67 -12.06 -20.52
CA SER A 112 9.62 -11.22 -19.97
C SER A 112 9.97 -10.82 -18.55
N ALA A 113 9.62 -9.61 -18.12
CA ALA A 113 9.79 -9.17 -16.75
C ALA A 113 8.45 -8.87 -16.07
N THR A 114 8.47 -8.93 -14.75
CA THR A 114 7.46 -8.32 -13.89
C THR A 114 8.19 -7.43 -12.90
N GLU A 115 7.70 -6.21 -12.76
CA GLU A 115 8.30 -5.21 -11.92
C GLU A 115 7.28 -4.55 -11.00
N GLU A 116 7.70 -4.29 -9.76
CA GLU A 116 6.87 -3.59 -8.79
C GLU A 116 7.75 -2.66 -7.95
N LEU A 117 7.30 -1.42 -7.80
CA LEU A 117 7.96 -0.39 -7.02
C LEU A 117 7.27 -0.25 -5.66
N TYR A 118 7.90 -0.77 -4.62
CA TYR A 118 7.46 -0.64 -3.24
C TYR A 118 8.12 0.58 -2.61
N ARG A 119 7.32 1.49 -2.09
CA ARG A 119 7.82 2.68 -1.40
C ARG A 119 7.72 2.51 0.11
N PRO A 120 8.60 3.15 0.90
CA PRO A 120 8.33 3.36 2.31
C PRO A 120 6.93 3.96 2.45
N ALA A 121 6.09 3.38 3.30
CA ALA A 121 4.68 3.75 3.42
C ALA A 121 4.54 5.27 3.42
N GLY A 122 3.77 5.83 2.47
CA GLY A 122 3.47 7.27 2.36
C GLY A 122 4.47 8.16 1.58
N LEU A 123 5.55 7.61 1.04
CA LEU A 123 6.37 8.35 0.08
C LEU A 123 5.66 8.40 -1.28
N LYS A 124 5.48 9.61 -1.78
CA LYS A 124 4.92 9.88 -3.10
C LYS A 124 5.86 9.48 -4.20
N GLY A 125 5.24 9.20 -5.34
CA GLY A 125 5.85 9.06 -6.63
C GLY A 125 4.79 8.63 -7.65
N ARG A 126 4.94 8.97 -8.93
CA ARG A 126 4.02 8.47 -9.98
C ARG A 126 3.97 6.95 -9.92
N SER A 127 2.83 6.29 -10.17
CA SER A 127 2.87 4.82 -10.25
C SER A 127 3.84 4.40 -11.35
N LEU A 128 4.62 3.34 -11.13
CA LEU A 128 5.58 2.84 -12.13
C LEU A 128 4.88 2.62 -13.47
N THR A 129 3.69 2.01 -13.43
CA THR A 129 2.82 1.81 -14.60
C THR A 129 2.45 3.11 -15.31
N ARG A 130 2.15 4.20 -14.59
CA ARG A 130 1.84 5.48 -15.24
C ARG A 130 3.08 6.10 -15.88
N VAL A 131 4.26 5.98 -15.26
CA VAL A 131 5.52 6.42 -15.89
C VAL A 131 5.81 5.60 -17.14
N GLN A 132 5.62 4.28 -17.09
CA GLN A 132 5.77 3.38 -18.23
C GLN A 132 4.83 3.72 -19.38
N LEU A 133 3.57 4.06 -19.08
CA LEU A 133 2.58 4.43 -20.11
C LEU A 133 2.89 5.77 -20.79
N ASP A 134 3.45 6.72 -20.04
CA ASP A 134 3.85 8.04 -20.57
C ASP A 134 5.19 8.01 -21.31
N ASP A 135 5.92 6.89 -21.23
CA ASP A 135 7.22 6.72 -21.87
C ASP A 135 7.07 6.20 -23.30
N GLU A 136 6.92 7.13 -24.26
CA GLU A 136 6.76 6.80 -25.68
C GLU A 136 7.92 5.96 -26.23
N GLN A 137 9.15 6.23 -25.76
CA GLN A 137 10.38 5.55 -26.22
C GLN A 137 10.46 4.09 -25.74
N HIS A 138 9.66 3.69 -24.75
CA HIS A 138 9.64 2.32 -24.23
C HIS A 138 9.36 1.27 -25.31
N ARG A 139 8.56 1.62 -26.31
CA ARG A 139 8.17 0.72 -27.41
C ARG A 139 9.27 0.48 -28.42
N ASP A 140 10.24 1.39 -28.49
CA ASP A 140 11.33 1.34 -29.44
C ASP A 140 12.55 0.62 -28.85
N ILE A 141 12.49 0.13 -27.61
CA ILE A 141 13.61 -0.56 -26.97
C ILE A 141 13.77 -1.96 -27.55
N VAL A 142 15.01 -2.31 -27.88
CA VAL A 142 15.40 -3.65 -28.30
C VAL A 142 14.92 -4.70 -27.29
N ASN A 143 14.17 -5.68 -27.79
CA ASN A 143 13.55 -6.73 -26.99
C ASN A 143 14.22 -8.11 -27.15
N ASP A 144 15.33 -8.22 -27.87
CA ASP A 144 16.07 -9.49 -28.07
C ASP A 144 16.89 -9.92 -26.84
N ARG A 145 17.13 -8.99 -25.90
CA ARG A 145 17.90 -9.19 -24.68
C ARG A 145 17.25 -8.45 -23.50
N PRO A 146 17.36 -8.97 -22.26
CA PRO A 146 16.66 -8.40 -21.11
C PRO A 146 17.27 -7.08 -20.59
N ALA A 147 18.56 -6.84 -20.79
CA ALA A 147 19.28 -5.74 -20.12
C ALA A 147 18.74 -4.33 -20.44
N PRO A 148 18.49 -3.93 -21.71
CA PRO A 148 17.98 -2.60 -22.05
C PRO A 148 16.67 -2.25 -21.35
N MET A 149 15.74 -3.22 -21.32
CA MET A 149 14.43 -3.03 -20.70
C MET A 149 14.50 -3.03 -19.18
N ILE A 150 15.34 -3.84 -18.56
CA ILE A 150 15.57 -3.79 -17.10
C ILE A 150 16.16 -2.43 -16.71
N VAL A 151 17.17 -1.96 -17.45
CA VAL A 151 17.76 -0.62 -17.26
C VAL A 151 16.68 0.46 -17.40
N ARG A 152 15.82 0.36 -18.42
CA ARG A 152 14.71 1.31 -18.58
C ARG A 152 13.72 1.26 -17.43
N SER A 153 13.34 0.08 -16.95
CA SER A 153 12.45 -0.07 -15.79
C SER A 153 13.05 0.55 -14.52
N ILE A 154 14.38 0.48 -14.33
CA ILE A 154 15.08 1.17 -13.23
C ILE A 154 14.96 2.68 -13.38
N GLN A 155 15.17 3.23 -14.58
CA GLN A 155 15.04 4.67 -14.86
C GLN A 155 13.60 5.17 -14.70
N GLN A 156 12.63 4.39 -15.18
CA GLN A 156 11.20 4.66 -15.00
C GLN A 156 10.83 4.60 -13.52
N ALA A 157 11.40 3.66 -12.76
CA ALA A 157 11.21 3.62 -11.32
C ALA A 157 11.84 4.82 -10.62
N ALA A 158 12.98 5.34 -11.08
CA ALA A 158 13.58 6.56 -10.55
C ALA A 158 12.70 7.79 -10.81
N THR A 159 12.27 8.00 -12.06
CA THR A 159 11.26 9.02 -12.41
C THR A 159 9.99 8.86 -11.60
N ALA A 160 9.53 7.62 -11.41
CA ALA A 160 8.39 7.30 -10.58
C ALA A 160 8.67 7.62 -9.11
N TYR A 161 9.88 7.47 -8.61
CA TYR A 161 10.25 7.64 -7.21
C TYR A 161 10.41 9.12 -6.82
N ASP A 162 11.05 9.93 -7.66
CA ASP A 162 11.44 11.31 -7.33
C ASP A 162 10.93 12.39 -8.30
N GLY A 163 10.31 12.01 -9.41
CA GLY A 163 9.75 12.93 -10.40
C GLY A 163 10.76 13.55 -11.37
N ARG A 164 12.03 13.10 -11.38
CA ARG A 164 13.02 13.53 -12.38
C ARG A 164 12.59 13.11 -13.80
N PRO A 165 12.95 13.87 -14.84
CA PRO A 165 12.65 13.49 -16.21
C PRO A 165 13.41 12.21 -16.60
N LEU A 166 12.78 11.38 -17.44
CA LEU A 166 13.43 10.18 -17.99
C LEU A 166 14.66 10.59 -18.81
N PRO A 167 15.82 9.94 -18.60
CA PRO A 167 16.98 10.16 -19.46
C PRO A 167 16.70 9.61 -20.87
N PRO A 168 17.37 10.15 -21.91
CA PRO A 168 17.26 9.62 -23.27
C PRO A 168 17.83 8.20 -23.33
N ILE A 169 17.19 7.35 -24.14
CA ILE A 169 17.64 5.97 -24.36
C ILE A 169 18.89 5.97 -25.26
N PRO A 170 19.97 5.24 -24.92
CA PRO A 170 21.12 5.10 -25.80
C PRO A 170 20.74 4.51 -27.15
N ALA A 171 21.31 5.03 -28.24
CA ALA A 171 20.97 4.57 -29.60
C ALA A 171 21.19 3.06 -29.82
N GLY A 172 22.13 2.43 -29.10
CA GLY A 172 22.37 0.99 -29.16
C GLY A 172 21.31 0.11 -28.48
N ASP A 173 20.36 0.73 -27.77
CA ASP A 173 19.22 0.06 -27.13
C ASP A 173 17.91 0.29 -27.86
N LEU A 174 17.91 1.13 -28.90
CA LEU A 174 16.74 1.34 -29.74
C LEU A 174 16.76 0.33 -30.88
N GLU A 175 15.58 -0.22 -31.21
CA GLU A 175 15.43 -0.98 -32.44
C GLU A 175 15.88 -0.09 -33.61
N PRO A 176 16.68 -0.62 -34.54
CA PRO A 176 17.06 0.15 -35.72
C PRO A 176 15.77 0.60 -36.41
N GLU A 177 15.70 1.88 -36.76
CA GLU A 177 14.53 2.51 -37.40
C GLU A 177 14.11 1.65 -38.60
N ARG A 178 13.10 0.80 -38.40
CA ARG A 178 12.56 0.00 -39.49
C ARG A 178 11.85 0.99 -40.39
N ALA A 179 12.23 1.02 -41.67
CA ALA A 179 11.52 1.82 -42.66
C ALA A 179 10.01 1.57 -42.47
N PRO A 180 9.19 2.63 -42.34
CA PRO A 180 7.79 2.49 -42.01
C PRO A 180 7.18 1.42 -42.92
N PRO A 181 6.56 0.36 -42.36
CA PRO A 181 6.02 -0.71 -43.19
C PRO A 181 5.12 -0.06 -44.23
N GLY A 182 5.48 -0.23 -45.50
CA GLY A 182 4.66 0.28 -46.60
C GLY A 182 3.24 -0.20 -46.35
N ARG A 183 2.29 0.73 -46.26
CA ARG A 183 0.88 0.47 -45.91
C ARG A 183 0.42 -0.81 -46.60
N SER A 184 0.20 -1.86 -45.81
CA SER A 184 -0.24 -3.13 -46.37
C SER A 184 -1.72 -2.99 -46.72
N ALA A 185 -2.15 -3.58 -47.84
CA ALA A 185 -3.54 -3.45 -48.32
C ALA A 185 -4.59 -3.94 -47.30
N THR A 186 -4.17 -4.71 -46.30
CA THR A 186 -4.95 -5.22 -45.18
C THR A 186 -5.34 -4.17 -44.13
N ASP A 187 -4.61 -3.06 -44.00
CA ASP A 187 -4.94 -2.00 -43.00
C ASP A 187 -6.19 -1.16 -43.38
N LEU A 188 -6.70 -1.31 -44.60
CA LEU A 188 -7.94 -0.65 -45.05
C LEU A 188 -9.20 -1.49 -44.79
N GLU A 189 -9.08 -2.80 -44.58
CA GLU A 189 -10.24 -3.69 -44.39
C GLU A 189 -10.65 -3.85 -42.91
N ASP A 190 -9.70 -3.73 -41.98
CA ASP A 190 -9.93 -3.96 -40.54
C ASP A 190 -10.68 -2.82 -39.81
N LEU A 191 -10.83 -1.64 -40.43
CA LEU A 191 -11.62 -0.54 -39.85
C LEU A 191 -13.14 -0.83 -39.85
N SER A 192 -13.59 -1.80 -40.66
CA SER A 192 -15.02 -2.17 -40.79
C SER A 192 -15.45 -3.33 -39.88
N ALA A 193 -14.49 -4.14 -39.42
CA ALA A 193 -14.75 -5.27 -38.51
C ALA A 193 -14.86 -4.85 -37.04
N PHE A 194 -14.28 -3.70 -36.65
CA PHE A 194 -14.20 -3.26 -35.26
C PHE A 194 -15.52 -2.69 -34.69
N THR A 195 -16.50 -2.35 -35.55
CA THR A 195 -17.82 -1.89 -35.12
C THR A 195 -18.80 -3.01 -34.73
N GLY A 196 -18.47 -4.29 -34.97
CA GLY A 196 -19.37 -5.43 -34.71
C GLY A 196 -19.21 -6.12 -33.34
N LEU A 197 -18.07 -5.97 -32.67
CA LEU A 197 -17.71 -6.73 -31.45
C LEU A 197 -17.85 -5.94 -30.13
N GLY A 198 -18.34 -4.69 -30.17
CA GLY A 198 -18.44 -3.82 -28.99
C GLY A 198 -19.57 -4.18 -28.01
N ALA A 199 -20.64 -4.82 -28.48
CA ALA A 199 -21.82 -5.07 -27.64
C ALA A 199 -21.74 -6.38 -26.81
N GLY A 200 -21.01 -7.40 -27.29
CA GLY A 200 -20.93 -8.71 -26.63
C GLY A 200 -19.95 -8.76 -25.46
N ALA A 201 -18.84 -8.02 -25.53
CA ALA A 201 -17.77 -8.06 -24.53
C ALA A 201 -18.17 -7.41 -23.19
N LEU A 202 -19.02 -6.37 -23.23
CA LEU A 202 -19.46 -5.66 -22.01
C LEU A 202 -20.39 -6.52 -21.13
N ALA A 203 -21.22 -7.37 -21.71
CA ALA A 203 -22.12 -8.26 -20.96
C ALA A 203 -21.36 -9.43 -20.27
N GLY A 204 -20.32 -9.97 -20.93
CA GLY A 204 -19.49 -11.03 -20.35
C GLY A 204 -18.60 -10.56 -19.21
N PHE A 205 -18.11 -9.32 -19.29
CA PHE A 205 -17.28 -8.71 -18.25
C PHE A 205 -18.09 -8.40 -16.97
N ALA A 206 -19.32 -7.92 -17.10
CA ALA A 206 -20.19 -7.66 -15.95
C ALA A 206 -20.56 -8.95 -15.17
N LEU A 207 -20.78 -10.06 -15.87
CA LEU A 207 -21.14 -11.35 -15.26
C LEU A 207 -19.96 -12.00 -14.52
N THR A 208 -18.75 -11.87 -15.06
CA THR A 208 -17.53 -12.41 -14.44
C THR A 208 -17.11 -11.59 -13.22
N LEU A 209 -17.26 -10.26 -13.26
CA LEU A 209 -17.04 -9.39 -12.10
C LEU A 209 -17.98 -9.74 -10.93
N TRP A 210 -19.25 -10.04 -11.24
CA TRP A 210 -20.26 -10.42 -10.24
C TRP A 210 -19.99 -11.78 -9.58
N LEU A 211 -19.44 -12.75 -10.32
CA LEU A 211 -19.09 -14.07 -9.77
C LEU A 211 -17.81 -14.06 -8.93
N VAL A 212 -16.85 -13.20 -9.25
CA VAL A 212 -15.58 -13.07 -8.52
C VAL A 212 -15.76 -12.34 -7.18
N LEU A 213 -16.66 -11.34 -7.14
CA LEU A 213 -17.01 -10.62 -5.91
C LEU A 213 -17.74 -11.51 -4.87
N ARG A 214 -18.24 -12.68 -5.28
CA ARG A 214 -19.01 -13.59 -4.40
C ARG A 214 -18.16 -14.62 -3.66
N ARG A 215 -16.84 -14.70 -3.90
CA ARG A 215 -16.03 -15.87 -3.50
C ARG A 215 -14.77 -15.62 -2.67
N ARG A 216 -14.51 -14.43 -2.16
CA ARG A 216 -13.31 -14.19 -1.36
C ARG A 216 -13.59 -13.66 0.04
N SER A 217 -14.30 -14.50 0.81
CA SER A 217 -14.16 -14.54 2.26
C SER A 217 -12.80 -15.16 2.62
N GLY A 218 -11.89 -14.30 3.09
CA GLY A 218 -11.00 -14.59 4.21
C GLY A 218 -9.80 -15.51 3.99
N SER A 219 -8.59 -14.94 3.95
CA SER A 219 -7.51 -15.50 4.78
C SER A 219 -6.60 -14.39 5.31
N GLY A 220 -6.31 -14.51 6.61
CA GLY A 220 -5.70 -13.49 7.44
C GLY A 220 -4.18 -13.40 7.31
N ARG A 221 -3.76 -12.15 7.30
CA ARG A 221 -2.41 -11.57 7.32
C ARG A 221 -1.84 -11.54 8.73
N SER A 222 -0.70 -12.16 9.08
CA SER A 222 0.08 -11.91 10.34
C SER A 222 1.09 -10.76 10.18
N LYS A 223 1.32 -9.95 11.22
CA LYS A 223 2.13 -8.72 11.23
C LYS A 223 3.50 -8.87 11.89
N PRO A 224 4.46 -7.97 11.57
CA PRO A 224 5.63 -7.68 12.40
C PRO A 224 5.54 -6.29 13.09
N LYS A 225 6.66 -5.84 13.67
CA LYS A 225 6.83 -4.99 14.87
C LYS A 225 7.17 -3.51 14.61
N ALA A 226 7.02 -2.73 15.68
CA ALA A 226 7.02 -1.27 15.78
C ALA A 226 8.32 -0.59 16.28
N GLY A 227 8.40 0.73 15.99
CA GLY A 227 9.20 1.83 16.58
C GLY A 227 9.18 3.01 15.58
N ASP A 228 8.76 4.25 15.85
CA ASP A 228 9.03 5.10 17.02
C ASP A 228 7.99 6.24 17.13
N GLY A 229 7.58 6.57 18.36
CA GLY A 229 6.45 7.45 18.69
C GLY A 229 5.44 6.68 19.52
N GLU A 230 5.47 6.86 20.85
CA GLU A 230 4.61 6.11 21.76
C GLU A 230 3.15 6.26 21.30
N PRO A 231 2.48 5.16 20.90
CA PRO A 231 1.16 5.24 20.28
C PRO A 231 0.21 5.99 21.19
N MET A 232 -0.60 6.87 20.62
CA MET A 232 -1.65 7.52 21.40
C MET A 232 -2.48 6.45 22.10
N THR A 233 -2.49 6.49 23.43
CA THR A 233 -3.26 5.52 24.21
C THR A 233 -4.72 5.94 24.24
N VAL A 234 -5.61 4.94 24.24
CA VAL A 234 -7.05 5.16 24.30
C VAL A 234 -7.43 6.03 25.49
N GLY A 235 -6.89 5.76 26.69
CA GLY A 235 -7.18 6.54 27.90
C GLY A 235 -6.81 8.03 27.79
N ARG A 236 -5.65 8.37 27.19
CA ARG A 236 -5.31 9.79 26.95
C ARG A 236 -6.28 10.45 25.97
N MET A 237 -6.74 9.68 24.98
CA MET A 237 -7.67 10.18 23.98
C MET A 237 -9.09 10.34 24.55
N GLN A 238 -9.52 9.46 25.46
CA GLN A 238 -10.80 9.55 26.16
C GLN A 238 -10.92 10.88 26.92
N VAL A 239 -9.91 11.22 27.74
CA VAL A 239 -9.89 12.49 28.48
C VAL A 239 -10.01 13.69 27.55
N ARG A 240 -9.27 13.68 26.42
CA ARG A 240 -9.36 14.76 25.42
C ARG A 240 -10.75 14.82 24.77
N ALA A 241 -11.36 13.69 24.46
CA ALA A 241 -12.71 13.66 23.90
C ALA A 241 -13.73 14.26 24.89
N ASP A 242 -13.68 13.83 26.16
CA ASP A 242 -14.58 14.27 27.22
C ASP A 242 -14.47 15.79 27.49
N GLU A 243 -13.24 16.32 27.56
CA GLU A 243 -13.00 17.77 27.67
C GLU A 243 -13.61 18.58 26.51
N TRP A 244 -13.50 18.08 25.29
CA TRP A 244 -14.03 18.76 24.11
C TRP A 244 -15.55 18.64 23.99
N ILE A 245 -16.14 17.51 24.40
CA ILE A 245 -17.60 17.34 24.49
C ILE A 245 -18.17 18.36 25.47
N GLU A 246 -17.55 18.52 26.64
CA GLU A 246 -17.99 19.50 27.64
C GLU A 246 -17.83 20.94 27.14
N ARG A 247 -16.73 21.24 26.43
CA ARG A 247 -16.52 22.56 25.81
C ARG A 247 -17.56 22.85 24.72
N ALA A 248 -17.88 21.88 23.87
CA ALA A 248 -18.90 22.00 22.84
C ALA A 248 -20.28 22.27 23.45
N GLN A 249 -20.64 21.53 24.52
CA GLN A 249 -21.89 21.77 25.25
C GLN A 249 -21.98 23.20 25.79
N ARG A 250 -20.94 23.70 26.45
CA ARG A 250 -20.91 25.10 26.94
C ARG A 250 -21.03 26.12 25.82
N SER A 251 -20.43 25.87 24.65
CA SER A 251 -20.56 26.77 23.50
C SER A 251 -21.97 26.75 22.92
N LEU A 252 -22.64 25.59 22.85
CA LEU A 252 -24.04 25.47 22.47
C LEU A 252 -24.98 26.16 23.47
N ASP A 253 -24.77 25.97 24.78
CA ASP A 253 -25.58 26.63 25.81
C ASP A 253 -25.50 28.16 25.71
N ARG A 254 -24.31 28.69 25.39
CA ARG A 254 -24.12 30.12 25.13
C ARG A 254 -24.81 30.58 23.85
N LEU A 255 -24.77 29.77 22.79
CA LEU A 255 -25.48 30.04 21.54
C LEU A 255 -26.99 30.07 21.75
N ASP A 256 -27.53 29.13 22.51
CA ASP A 256 -28.95 28.99 22.82
C ASP A 256 -29.52 30.18 23.60
N LYS A 257 -28.72 30.75 24.50
CA LYS A 257 -29.09 31.95 25.26
C LYS A 257 -29.14 33.24 24.43
N ARG A 258 -28.57 33.27 23.20
CA ARG A 258 -28.62 34.46 22.34
C ARG A 258 -30.05 34.74 21.85
N ARG A 259 -30.50 35.98 21.97
CA ARG A 259 -31.78 36.47 21.42
C ARG A 259 -31.61 36.90 19.97
N GLY A 260 -32.68 36.84 19.18
CA GLY A 260 -32.70 37.32 17.79
C GLY A 260 -31.76 36.55 16.85
N LYS A 261 -31.81 35.21 16.88
CA LYS A 261 -30.98 34.36 16.02
C LYS A 261 -31.45 34.47 14.57
N SER A 262 -30.54 34.75 13.65
CA SER A 262 -30.80 34.65 12.21
C SER A 262 -30.96 33.18 11.79
N VAL A 263 -31.56 32.93 10.62
CA VAL A 263 -31.68 31.57 10.04
C VAL A 263 -30.31 30.88 9.97
N LYS A 264 -29.29 31.57 9.46
CA LYS A 264 -27.91 31.05 9.41
C LYS A 264 -27.37 30.61 10.78
N VAL A 265 -27.72 31.35 11.84
CA VAL A 265 -27.31 30.99 13.21
C VAL A 265 -28.09 29.77 13.72
N MET A 266 -29.34 29.60 13.30
CA MET A 266 -30.12 28.39 13.59
C MET A 266 -29.55 27.17 12.87
N ASP A 267 -29.16 27.31 11.59
CA ASP A 267 -28.53 26.22 10.83
C ASP A 267 -27.20 25.80 11.47
N GLN A 268 -26.37 26.78 11.86
CA GLN A 268 -25.11 26.54 12.60
C GLN A 268 -25.35 25.83 13.94
N ARG A 269 -26.40 26.22 14.65
CA ARG A 269 -26.80 25.60 15.92
C ARG A 269 -27.18 24.14 15.69
N GLU A 270 -28.05 23.86 14.74
CA GLU A 270 -28.50 22.50 14.41
C GLU A 270 -27.33 21.62 13.97
N ASP A 271 -26.46 22.14 13.12
CA ASP A 271 -25.26 21.44 12.65
C ASP A 271 -24.28 21.09 13.78
N ALA A 272 -24.09 22.02 14.73
CA ALA A 272 -23.29 21.79 15.92
C ALA A 272 -23.94 20.78 16.89
N TYR A 273 -25.27 20.79 17.03
CA TYR A 273 -25.98 19.76 17.80
C TYR A 273 -25.79 18.38 17.19
N ARG A 274 -25.95 18.22 15.87
CA ARG A 274 -25.73 16.93 15.18
C ARG A 274 -24.32 16.39 15.41
N ARG A 275 -23.30 17.25 15.33
CA ARG A 275 -21.90 16.86 15.60
C ARG A 275 -21.67 16.47 17.06
N LEU A 276 -22.24 17.22 18.01
CA LEU A 276 -22.10 16.89 19.42
C LEU A 276 -22.82 15.58 19.78
N ASP A 277 -23.98 15.34 19.20
CA ASP A 277 -24.73 14.10 19.38
C ASP A 277 -23.95 12.91 18.84
N ALA A 278 -23.47 12.99 17.58
CA ALA A 278 -22.60 11.97 17.00
C ALA A 278 -21.31 11.75 17.81
N ALA A 279 -20.73 12.81 18.39
CA ALA A 279 -19.57 12.68 19.28
C ALA A 279 -19.89 11.87 20.55
N ARG A 280 -21.06 12.09 21.16
CA ARG A 280 -21.52 11.32 22.33
C ARG A 280 -21.81 9.87 21.95
N THR A 281 -22.49 9.65 20.83
CA THR A 281 -22.77 8.30 20.32
C THR A 281 -21.48 7.49 20.13
N LEU A 282 -20.44 8.07 19.52
CA LEU A 282 -19.15 7.39 19.40
C LEU A 282 -18.48 7.15 20.77
N ARG A 283 -18.59 8.12 21.68
CA ARG A 283 -17.96 8.04 23.00
C ARG A 283 -18.57 6.96 23.89
N ASP A 284 -19.89 6.79 23.80
CA ASP A 284 -20.69 5.85 24.59
C ASP A 284 -20.71 4.45 23.96
N GLY A 285 -20.63 4.34 22.63
CA GLY A 285 -20.78 3.08 21.88
C GLY A 285 -19.59 2.14 22.00
N ASP A 286 -18.37 2.64 21.72
CA ASP A 286 -17.13 1.86 21.84
C ASP A 286 -16.04 2.71 22.54
N PRO A 287 -16.08 2.77 23.89
CA PRO A 287 -15.17 3.64 24.64
C PRO A 287 -13.71 3.17 24.55
N ASP A 288 -13.45 1.91 24.22
CA ASP A 288 -12.10 1.34 24.20
C ASP A 288 -11.46 1.32 22.80
N ASP A 289 -12.22 1.63 21.75
CA ASP A 289 -11.71 1.79 20.39
C ASP A 289 -11.10 3.18 20.15
N LEU A 290 -9.81 3.20 19.81
CA LEU A 290 -9.09 4.44 19.53
C LEU A 290 -9.69 5.22 18.36
N LEU A 291 -10.22 4.54 17.33
CA LEU A 291 -10.85 5.22 16.19
C LEU A 291 -12.13 5.94 16.64
N SER A 292 -13.01 5.25 17.37
CA SER A 292 -14.26 5.81 17.89
C SER A 292 -14.02 6.99 18.84
N VAL A 293 -13.11 6.86 19.81
CA VAL A 293 -12.76 7.94 20.74
C VAL A 293 -12.12 9.13 20.01
N THR A 294 -11.27 8.88 19.02
CA THR A 294 -10.70 9.96 18.20
C THR A 294 -11.76 10.64 17.35
N GLY A 295 -12.71 9.89 16.79
CA GLY A 295 -13.87 10.43 16.09
C GLY A 295 -14.73 11.33 16.97
N ALA A 296 -15.02 10.89 18.21
CA ALA A 296 -15.73 11.68 19.21
C ALA A 296 -15.03 13.02 19.47
N PHE A 297 -13.72 13.00 19.69
CA PHE A 297 -12.92 14.21 19.85
C PHE A 297 -13.00 15.16 18.65
N VAL A 298 -12.89 14.64 17.42
CA VAL A 298 -12.93 15.46 16.21
C VAL A 298 -14.29 16.13 16.07
N LEU A 299 -15.37 15.36 16.21
CA LEU A 299 -16.74 15.85 16.10
C LEU A 299 -17.06 16.86 17.20
N ALA A 300 -16.67 16.61 18.44
CA ALA A 300 -16.84 17.55 19.55
C ALA A 300 -16.08 18.86 19.31
N ARG A 301 -14.84 18.80 18.80
CA ARG A 301 -14.07 19.98 18.41
C ARG A 301 -14.76 20.76 17.29
N GLN A 302 -15.33 20.09 16.29
CA GLN A 302 -16.06 20.75 15.21
C GLN A 302 -17.37 21.38 15.71
N ALA A 303 -18.13 20.68 16.58
CA ALA A 303 -19.33 21.20 17.22
C ALA A 303 -19.04 22.47 18.03
N GLU A 304 -17.96 22.47 18.82
CA GLU A 304 -17.53 23.65 19.57
C GLU A 304 -17.26 24.84 18.65
N ARG A 305 -16.52 24.65 17.56
CA ARG A 305 -16.21 25.73 16.61
C ARG A 305 -17.46 26.24 15.91
N GLY A 306 -18.34 25.33 15.47
CA GLY A 306 -19.62 25.68 14.87
C GLY A 306 -20.49 26.50 15.82
N ALA A 307 -20.65 26.06 17.07
CA ALA A 307 -21.42 26.74 18.10
C ALA A 307 -20.83 28.12 18.48
N SER A 308 -19.51 28.24 18.46
CA SER A 308 -18.79 29.50 18.68
C SER A 308 -18.84 30.45 17.47
N GLY A 309 -19.41 30.02 16.33
CA GLY A 309 -19.50 30.81 15.09
C GLY A 309 -18.21 30.86 14.28
N ALA A 310 -17.21 30.05 14.63
CA ALA A 310 -15.96 29.93 13.89
C ALA A 310 -16.13 29.03 12.65
N LYS A 311 -15.34 29.28 11.60
CA LYS A 311 -15.31 28.39 10.43
C LYS A 311 -14.85 26.99 10.84
N ILE A 312 -15.70 25.99 10.59
CA ILE A 312 -15.33 24.58 10.73
C ILE A 312 -14.30 24.26 9.64
N SER A 313 -13.13 23.79 10.07
CA SER A 313 -12.05 23.38 9.18
C SER A 313 -11.87 21.86 9.31
N PRO A 314 -11.55 21.15 8.21
CA PRO A 314 -11.32 19.72 8.29
C PRO A 314 -10.18 19.39 9.26
N PRO A 315 -10.17 18.20 9.88
CA PRO A 315 -9.02 17.76 10.65
C PRO A 315 -7.80 17.56 9.73
N CYS A 316 -6.63 17.38 10.34
CA CYS A 316 -5.47 16.93 9.58
C CYS A 316 -5.69 15.46 9.18
N PHE A 317 -5.60 15.16 7.89
CA PHE A 317 -5.77 13.81 7.35
C PHE A 317 -4.80 12.81 8.00
N PHE A 318 -3.53 13.13 8.20
CA PHE A 318 -2.59 12.15 8.77
C PHE A 318 -2.85 11.84 10.25
N ASP A 319 -3.12 12.86 11.05
CA ASP A 319 -3.44 12.66 12.45
C ASP A 319 -4.53 13.66 12.83
N PRO A 320 -5.79 13.20 12.99
CA PRO A 320 -6.90 14.09 13.32
C PRO A 320 -6.75 14.80 14.68
N THR A 321 -5.86 14.32 15.54
CA THR A 321 -5.55 14.89 16.86
C THR A 321 -4.64 16.12 16.79
N HIS A 322 -3.99 16.34 15.63
CA HIS A 322 -3.28 17.56 15.30
C HIS A 322 -4.24 18.75 15.12
N ARG A 323 -3.66 19.93 14.87
CA ARG A 323 -4.40 21.12 14.41
C ARG A 323 -5.14 20.83 13.09
N SER A 324 -6.20 21.59 12.82
CA SER A 324 -6.98 21.48 11.58
C SER A 324 -6.10 21.50 10.33
N GLY A 325 -6.52 20.71 9.33
CA GLY A 325 -5.89 20.68 8.02
C GLY A 325 -6.17 21.98 7.28
N THR A 326 -5.14 22.79 7.08
CA THR A 326 -5.24 24.12 6.45
C THR A 326 -4.44 24.21 5.15
N MET A 327 -3.64 23.19 4.85
CA MET A 327 -2.85 23.09 3.63
C MET A 327 -3.33 21.87 2.84
N PRO A 328 -3.80 22.03 1.61
CA PRO A 328 -4.01 20.87 0.74
C PRO A 328 -2.64 20.27 0.44
N VAL A 329 -2.54 18.96 0.55
CA VAL A 329 -1.41 18.21 0.03
C VAL A 329 -1.94 17.13 -0.87
N THR A 330 -1.37 16.98 -2.06
CA THR A 330 -1.57 15.76 -2.84
C THR A 330 -1.17 14.57 -1.96
N TRP A 331 -1.79 13.42 -2.14
CA TRP A 331 -1.52 12.17 -1.45
C TRP A 331 -1.69 11.03 -2.47
N ALA A 332 -1.70 9.76 -2.05
CA ALA A 332 -1.78 8.61 -2.95
C ALA A 332 -2.85 8.78 -4.04
N ASP A 333 -2.57 8.30 -5.25
CA ASP A 333 -3.43 8.39 -6.43
C ASP A 333 -3.89 9.81 -6.81
N ASP A 334 -3.02 10.79 -6.58
CA ASP A 334 -3.26 12.22 -6.81
C ASP A 334 -4.43 12.81 -6.01
N VAL A 335 -4.85 12.13 -4.94
CA VAL A 335 -5.92 12.61 -4.06
C VAL A 335 -5.40 13.76 -3.21
N GLU A 336 -6.04 14.93 -3.25
CA GLU A 336 -5.72 16.02 -2.33
C GLU A 336 -6.37 15.81 -0.97
N VAL A 337 -5.57 15.90 0.09
CA VAL A 337 -6.02 15.75 1.47
C VAL A 337 -5.62 16.98 2.31
N PRO A 338 -6.46 17.43 3.25
CA PRO A 338 -6.11 18.56 4.11
C PRO A 338 -5.13 18.12 5.19
N ALA A 339 -4.01 18.82 5.32
CA ALA A 339 -2.97 18.53 6.30
C ALA A 339 -2.65 19.74 7.19
N CYS A 340 -2.22 19.46 8.42
CA CYS A 340 -1.64 20.51 9.25
C CYS A 340 -0.28 20.93 8.68
N GLN A 341 0.19 22.12 9.02
CA GLN A 341 1.44 22.67 8.48
C GLN A 341 2.65 21.74 8.69
N ALA A 342 2.72 21.02 9.81
CA ALA A 342 3.83 20.09 10.10
C ALA A 342 3.80 18.86 9.17
N CYS A 343 2.65 18.20 9.05
CA CYS A 343 2.48 17.07 8.13
C CYS A 343 2.68 17.50 6.68
N ALA A 344 2.19 18.69 6.29
CA ALA A 344 2.37 19.20 4.95
C ALA A 344 3.86 19.43 4.60
N ARG A 345 4.67 19.93 5.55
CA ARG A 345 6.12 20.05 5.36
C ARG A 345 6.81 18.70 5.21
N LEU A 346 6.41 17.67 5.97
CA LEU A 346 6.96 16.33 5.83
C LEU A 346 6.64 15.76 4.45
N VAL A 347 5.38 15.82 4.03
CA VAL A 347 4.96 15.37 2.69
C VAL A 347 5.71 16.12 1.60
N GLY A 348 5.88 17.44 1.73
CA GLY A 348 6.62 18.27 0.78
C GLY A 348 8.12 17.94 0.69
N LYS A 349 8.69 17.31 1.73
CA LYS A 349 10.07 16.80 1.72
C LYS A 349 10.19 15.38 1.16
N GLY A 350 9.09 14.79 0.67
CA GLY A 350 9.05 13.37 0.37
C GLY A 350 9.31 12.58 1.65
N THR A 351 8.57 12.85 2.71
CA THR A 351 8.59 12.07 3.96
C THR A 351 7.17 11.82 4.41
N THR A 352 6.90 10.60 4.85
CA THR A 352 5.59 10.22 5.36
C THR A 352 5.37 10.75 6.76
N PRO A 353 4.27 11.48 7.02
CA PRO A 353 3.91 11.84 8.38
C PRO A 353 3.59 10.60 9.22
N ASN A 354 4.03 10.60 10.47
CA ASN A 354 3.57 9.62 11.44
C ASN A 354 2.06 9.81 11.63
N GLY A 355 1.28 8.84 11.16
CA GLY A 355 -0.17 8.89 11.25
C GLY A 355 -0.70 8.53 12.63
N LEU A 356 -2.01 8.73 12.82
CA LEU A 356 -2.72 8.11 13.94
C LEU A 356 -2.57 6.59 13.84
N GLN A 357 -1.77 6.04 14.74
CA GLN A 357 -1.44 4.61 14.79
C GLN A 357 -2.55 3.85 15.49
N VAL A 358 -3.11 2.86 14.81
CA VAL A 358 -4.21 2.02 15.32
C VAL A 358 -3.86 0.55 15.26
N TRP A 359 -4.48 -0.22 16.14
CA TRP A 359 -4.30 -1.66 16.16
C TRP A 359 -5.10 -2.29 15.02
N ARG A 360 -4.40 -2.93 14.10
CA ARG A 360 -5.02 -3.87 13.15
C ARG A 360 -4.77 -5.31 13.60
N ARG A 361 -5.76 -6.18 13.43
CA ARG A 361 -5.55 -7.61 13.69
C ARG A 361 -4.60 -8.19 12.65
N SER A 362 -3.76 -9.13 13.06
CA SER A 362 -3.02 -9.92 12.10
C SER A 362 -2.77 -11.36 12.44
N GLY A 363 -3.17 -12.21 11.52
CA GLY A 363 -3.06 -13.64 11.60
C GLY A 363 -4.01 -14.08 12.69
N LEU A 364 -3.76 -15.29 13.20
CA LEU A 364 -4.57 -15.80 14.28
C LEU A 364 -4.34 -15.04 15.60
N LEU A 365 -3.13 -14.51 15.86
CA LEU A 365 -2.73 -14.02 17.20
C LEU A 365 -1.95 -12.69 17.24
N GLY A 366 -1.51 -12.12 16.11
CA GLY A 366 -0.69 -10.91 16.09
C GLY A 366 -1.50 -9.61 16.10
N ARG A 367 -0.91 -8.54 16.64
CA ARG A 367 -1.36 -7.15 16.50
C ARG A 367 -0.13 -6.28 16.16
N GLU A 368 -0.31 -5.19 15.44
CA GLU A 368 0.73 -4.19 15.06
C GLU A 368 0.03 -2.83 15.00
N HIS A 369 0.81 -1.79 15.14
CA HIS A 369 0.37 -0.44 14.88
C HIS A 369 0.53 -0.10 13.42
N VAL A 370 -0.58 0.23 12.76
CA VAL A 370 -0.57 0.74 11.40
C VAL A 370 -1.25 2.10 11.37
N PRO A 371 -0.87 3.00 10.45
CA PRO A 371 -1.61 4.24 10.26
C PRO A 371 -3.06 3.94 9.85
N TYR A 372 -4.02 4.68 10.38
CA TYR A 372 -5.44 4.40 10.18
C TYR A 372 -5.86 4.37 8.70
N TRP A 373 -5.23 5.17 7.83
CA TRP A 373 -5.53 5.21 6.39
C TRP A 373 -5.09 3.95 5.63
N THR A 374 -4.42 3.00 6.31
CA THR A 374 -4.09 1.68 5.74
C THR A 374 -5.13 0.60 6.08
N LEU A 375 -6.14 0.96 6.87
CA LEU A 375 -7.32 0.14 7.12
C LEU A 375 -8.27 0.22 5.93
N ASP A 376 -9.15 -0.77 5.85
CA ASP A 376 -10.21 -0.76 4.84
C ASP A 376 -11.23 0.34 5.20
N PRO A 377 -11.52 1.30 4.31
CA PRO A 377 -12.56 2.29 4.55
C PRO A 377 -13.95 1.67 4.74
N GLU A 378 -14.23 0.48 4.21
CA GLU A 378 -15.53 -0.19 4.38
C GLU A 378 -15.74 -0.70 5.81
N ASP A 379 -14.66 -1.04 6.52
CA ASP A 379 -14.72 -1.60 7.87
C ASP A 379 -15.04 -0.54 8.94
N ASN A 380 -14.81 0.75 8.66
CA ASN A 380 -14.91 1.80 9.68
C ASN A 380 -15.21 3.19 9.09
N VAL A 381 -16.29 3.83 9.54
CA VAL A 381 -16.74 5.13 9.01
C VAL A 381 -15.77 6.28 9.27
N MET A 382 -14.93 6.20 10.31
CA MET A 382 -13.89 7.19 10.59
C MET A 382 -12.77 7.07 9.55
N VAL A 383 -12.41 5.85 9.15
CA VAL A 383 -11.41 5.60 8.10
C VAL A 383 -11.94 6.09 6.75
N ALA A 384 -13.18 5.73 6.40
CA ALA A 384 -13.83 6.11 5.13
C ALA A 384 -13.84 7.63 4.88
N THR A 385 -14.08 8.41 5.92
CA THR A 385 -14.20 9.87 5.84
C THR A 385 -12.88 10.59 6.14
N GLY A 386 -11.83 9.86 6.53
CA GLY A 386 -10.61 10.45 7.08
C GLY A 386 -10.90 11.31 8.32
N PHE A 387 -11.78 10.85 9.20
CA PHE A 387 -12.32 11.61 10.34
C PHE A 387 -13.03 12.91 9.95
N GLY A 388 -13.56 12.97 8.74
CA GLY A 388 -14.15 14.19 8.17
C GLY A 388 -13.16 15.07 7.40
N ALA A 389 -11.94 14.60 7.13
CA ALA A 389 -10.97 15.28 6.27
C ALA A 389 -11.34 15.16 4.79
N LEU A 390 -11.92 14.03 4.37
CA LEU A 390 -12.25 13.74 2.98
C LEU A 390 -13.71 14.08 2.65
N SER A 391 -14.61 14.00 3.63
CA SER A 391 -16.04 14.29 3.48
C SER A 391 -16.65 14.85 4.77
N ASP A 392 -17.64 15.73 4.67
CA ASP A 392 -18.29 16.36 5.84
C ASP A 392 -19.47 15.54 6.42
N ASP A 393 -19.76 14.37 5.84
CA ASP A 393 -20.92 13.53 6.18
C ASP A 393 -20.68 12.57 7.35
N LEU A 394 -19.56 12.71 8.08
CA LEU A 394 -19.24 11.87 9.24
C LEU A 394 -20.34 11.87 10.32
N PRO A 395 -20.93 13.02 10.74
CA PRO A 395 -22.02 13.01 11.72
C PRO A 395 -23.21 12.17 11.28
N ASP A 396 -23.60 12.28 10.00
CA ASP A 396 -24.75 11.56 9.44
C ASP A 396 -24.46 10.06 9.27
N ARG A 397 -23.19 9.67 9.03
CA ARG A 397 -22.78 8.25 9.03
C ARG A 397 -22.83 7.64 10.43
N VAL A 398 -22.38 8.38 11.45
CA VAL A 398 -22.44 7.93 12.85
C VAL A 398 -23.89 7.77 13.31
N ALA A 399 -24.77 8.72 13.01
CA ALA A 399 -26.18 8.64 13.37
C ALA A 399 -26.85 7.38 12.79
N ARG A 400 -26.57 7.06 11.51
CA ARG A 400 -27.12 5.85 10.86
C ARG A 400 -26.63 4.54 11.47
N LEU A 401 -25.41 4.49 12.01
CA LEU A 401 -24.91 3.30 12.70
C LEU A 401 -25.73 3.01 13.97
N GLN A 402 -26.18 4.04 14.66
CA GLN A 402 -27.00 3.89 15.87
C GLN A 402 -28.41 3.40 15.54
N ASP A 403 -29.01 3.90 14.46
CA ASP A 403 -30.35 3.49 14.04
C ASP A 403 -30.40 2.04 13.53
N GLY A 404 -29.34 1.57 12.88
CA GLY A 404 -29.25 0.17 12.43
C GLY A 404 -28.96 -0.85 13.54
N ALA A 405 -28.56 -0.39 14.74
CA ALA A 405 -28.27 -1.23 15.89
C ALA A 405 -29.46 -1.39 16.86
N ARG A 406 -30.54 -0.63 16.66
CA ARG A 406 -31.81 -0.71 17.42
C ARG A 406 -32.82 -1.56 16.66
#